data_AF-A0A2V6KH24-F1
#
_entry.id   AF-A0A2V6KH24-F1
#
_cell.length_a   1.000
_cell.length_b   1.000
_cell.length_c   1.000
_cell.angle_alpha   90.00
_cell.angle_beta   90.00
_cell.angle_gamma   90.00
#
_symmetry.space_group_name_H-M   'P 1'
#
loop_
_entity.id
_entity.type
_entity.pdbx_description
1 polymer ?
#
loop_
_entity_poly.entity_id
_entity_poly.type
_entity_poly.pdbx_seq_one_letter_code
_entity_poly.pdbx_strand_id
1 'polypeptide(L)'
;SKGWRVEREHLLIKDFPVQFLVASGLTEEAVRNAKQIEYEGVPAKVFQPEYIIAIAASVGRHKDLARIEQLLKQAKIDKAVLDDILQRYNLKLARP
;
A
#
# COMPACT_ATOMS: atom_id res chain seq x y z
N SER A 1 -26.55 -18.92 5.83
CA SER A 1 -25.98 -18.45 4.56
C SER A 1 -24.60 -17.84 4.84
N LYS A 2 -23.57 -18.09 4.03
CA LYS A 2 -22.16 -17.83 4.39
C LYS A 2 -21.72 -16.35 4.44
N GLY A 3 -22.61 -15.37 4.25
CA GLY A 3 -22.30 -13.94 4.45
C GLY A 3 -21.41 -13.27 3.39
N TRP A 4 -21.00 -13.99 2.34
CA TRP A 4 -20.18 -13.46 1.23
C TRP A 4 -20.53 -14.11 -0.12
N ARG A 5 -20.19 -13.43 -1.21
CA ARG A 5 -20.29 -13.90 -2.61
C ARG A 5 -18.97 -13.64 -3.36
N VAL A 6 -18.63 -14.45 -4.35
CA VAL A 6 -17.42 -14.27 -5.18
C VAL A 6 -17.81 -13.52 -6.45
N GLU A 7 -17.09 -12.44 -6.78
CA GLU A 7 -17.22 -11.73 -8.05
C GLU A 7 -15.84 -11.41 -8.63
N ARG A 8 -15.48 -12.10 -9.72
CA ARG A 8 -14.13 -12.06 -10.34
C ARG A 8 -13.04 -12.35 -9.29
N GLU A 9 -12.16 -11.37 -9.04
CA GLU A 9 -11.07 -11.47 -8.07
C GLU A 9 -11.46 -11.00 -6.65
N HIS A 10 -12.73 -10.62 -6.43
CA HIS A 10 -13.20 -10.03 -5.19
C HIS A 10 -14.16 -10.98 -4.45
N LEU A 11 -14.09 -10.93 -3.12
CA LEU A 11 -15.14 -11.40 -2.24
C LEU A 11 -16.01 -10.19 -1.85
N LEU A 12 -17.29 -10.26 -2.15
CA LEU A 12 -18.28 -9.30 -1.69
C LEU A 12 -18.66 -9.61 -0.25
N ILE A 13 -18.23 -8.75 0.67
CA ILE A 13 -18.58 -8.81 2.09
C ILE A 13 -19.51 -7.64 2.37
N LYS A 14 -20.80 -7.92 2.65
CA LYS A 14 -21.84 -6.87 2.76
C LYS A 14 -21.82 -5.90 1.55
N ASP A 15 -21.72 -6.46 0.35
CA ASP A 15 -21.64 -5.74 -0.93
C ASP A 15 -20.38 -4.87 -1.13
N PHE A 16 -19.42 -4.91 -0.20
CA PHE A 16 -18.11 -4.30 -0.39
C PHE A 16 -17.15 -5.29 -1.07
N PRO A 17 -16.49 -4.90 -2.19
CA PRO A 17 -15.50 -5.73 -2.84
C PRO A 17 -14.20 -5.76 -2.03
N VAL A 18 -13.82 -6.96 -1.58
CA VAL A 18 -12.58 -7.22 -0.86
C VAL A 18 -11.70 -8.14 -1.71
N GLN A 19 -10.48 -7.70 -2.01
CA GLN A 19 -9.49 -8.52 -2.71
C GLN A 19 -8.44 -9.03 -1.73
N PHE A 20 -8.11 -10.31 -1.81
CA PHE A 20 -7.00 -10.90 -1.09
C PHE A 20 -5.81 -11.03 -2.05
N LEU A 21 -4.73 -10.33 -1.73
CA LEU A 21 -3.50 -10.34 -2.53
C LEU A 21 -2.45 -11.17 -1.81
N VAL A 22 -1.80 -12.08 -2.53
CA VAL A 22 -0.62 -12.78 -2.03
C VAL A 22 0.55 -11.80 -2.04
N ALA A 23 1.15 -11.59 -0.86
CA ALA A 23 2.28 -10.70 -0.72
C ALA A 23 3.60 -11.40 -1.10
N SER A 24 4.50 -10.68 -1.76
CA SER A 24 5.83 -11.17 -2.15
C SER A 24 6.81 -10.01 -2.31
N GLY A 25 8.07 -10.20 -1.93
CA GLY A 25 9.11 -9.17 -2.08
C GLY A 25 8.74 -7.91 -1.31
N LEU A 26 8.68 -6.75 -1.99
CA LEU A 26 8.36 -5.45 -1.38
C LEU A 26 7.01 -5.44 -0.65
N THR A 27 5.99 -6.12 -1.20
CA THR A 27 4.67 -6.14 -0.55
C THR A 27 4.66 -7.02 0.70
N GLU A 28 5.47 -8.07 0.74
CA GLU A 28 5.62 -8.91 1.94
C GLU A 28 6.32 -8.14 3.06
N GLU A 29 7.37 -7.40 2.73
CA GLU A 29 8.05 -6.52 3.69
C GLU A 29 7.11 -5.42 4.21
N ALA A 30 6.29 -4.83 3.32
CA ALA A 30 5.28 -3.84 3.70
C ALA A 30 4.24 -4.42 4.68
N VAL A 31 3.81 -5.67 4.50
CA VAL A 31 2.91 -6.37 5.43
C VAL A 31 3.57 -6.58 6.78
N ARG A 32 4.83 -7.01 6.82
CA ARG A 32 5.55 -7.22 8.09
C ARG A 32 5.75 -5.91 8.87
N ASN A 33 6.03 -4.82 8.16
CA ASN A 33 6.26 -3.50 8.74
C ASN A 33 4.98 -2.65 8.84
N ALA A 34 3.80 -3.23 8.61
CA ALA A 34 2.53 -2.51 8.68
C ALA A 34 2.31 -1.94 10.09
N LYS A 35 1.93 -0.66 10.16
CA LYS A 35 1.70 0.04 11.42
C LYS A 35 0.27 -0.22 11.90
N GLN A 36 0.13 -0.52 13.18
CA GLN A 36 -1.18 -0.58 13.82
C GLN A 36 -1.72 0.84 14.02
N ILE A 37 -2.97 1.02 13.65
CA ILE A 37 -3.76 2.22 13.91
C ILE A 37 -5.07 1.81 14.57
N GLU A 38 -5.72 2.79 15.20
CA GLU A 38 -7.10 2.66 15.64
C GLU A 38 -7.95 3.56 14.75
N TYR A 39 -8.97 2.99 14.13
CA TYR A 39 -9.89 3.72 13.26
C TYR A 39 -11.32 3.43 13.72
N GLU A 40 -12.02 4.47 14.17
CA GLU A 40 -13.38 4.36 14.73
C GLU A 40 -13.51 3.28 15.82
N GLY A 41 -12.51 3.16 16.69
CA GLY A 41 -12.47 2.16 17.77
C GLY A 41 -12.11 0.74 17.30
N VAL A 42 -11.81 0.55 16.02
CA VAL A 42 -11.40 -0.74 15.45
C VAL A 42 -9.88 -0.74 15.19
N PRO A 43 -9.13 -1.68 15.77
CA PRO A 43 -7.71 -1.81 15.47
C PRO A 43 -7.51 -2.33 14.04
N ALA A 44 -6.69 -1.62 13.26
CA ALA A 44 -6.34 -1.99 11.90
C ALA A 44 -4.82 -1.94 11.70
N LYS A 45 -4.29 -2.74 10.77
CA LYS A 45 -2.90 -2.65 10.32
C LYS A 45 -2.86 -2.08 8.91
N VAL A 46 -2.12 -1.00 8.73
CA VAL A 46 -2.00 -0.30 7.46
C VAL A 46 -0.52 -0.16 7.07
N PHE A 47 -0.23 -0.16 5.77
CA PHE A 47 1.12 0.08 5.30
C PHE A 47 1.59 1.47 5.67
N GLN A 48 2.87 1.59 5.97
CA GLN A 48 3.48 2.89 6.17
C GLN A 48 3.54 3.64 4.82
N PRO A 49 3.44 4.98 4.82
CA PRO A 49 3.47 5.78 3.60
C PRO A 49 4.66 5.48 2.67
N GLU A 50 5.84 5.19 3.23
CA GLU A 50 7.08 4.88 2.52
C GLU A 50 6.93 3.63 1.64
N TYR A 51 6.35 2.56 2.21
CA TYR A 51 6.05 1.35 1.45
C TYR A 51 4.99 1.58 0.37
N ILE A 52 3.97 2.43 0.65
CA ILE A 52 2.95 2.76 -0.35
C ILE A 52 3.60 3.48 -1.54
N ILE A 53 4.50 4.42 -1.28
CA ILE A 53 5.25 5.14 -2.33
C ILE A 53 6.15 4.18 -3.12
N ALA A 54 6.90 3.32 -2.44
CA ALA A 54 7.79 2.36 -3.10
C ALA A 54 6.99 1.36 -3.97
N ILE A 55 5.87 0.84 -3.47
CA ILE A 55 4.99 -0.06 -4.24
C ILE A 55 4.45 0.68 -5.48
N ALA A 56 3.96 1.91 -5.31
CA ALA A 56 3.49 2.74 -6.41
C ALA A 56 4.59 2.98 -7.46
N ALA A 57 5.83 3.23 -7.04
CA ALA A 57 6.98 3.38 -7.93
C ALA A 57 7.32 2.09 -8.69
N SER A 58 7.15 0.92 -8.06
CA SER A 58 7.41 -0.38 -8.70
C SER A 58 6.41 -0.73 -9.81
N VAL A 59 5.17 -0.25 -9.69
CA VAL A 59 4.07 -0.56 -10.63
C VAL A 59 4.07 0.42 -11.82
N GLY A 60 4.56 1.66 -11.62
CA GLY A 60 4.87 2.60 -12.70
C GLY A 60 3.67 3.09 -13.52
N ARG A 61 2.43 2.96 -13.03
CA ARG A 61 1.24 3.44 -13.76
C ARG A 61 1.13 4.95 -13.64
N HIS A 62 0.65 5.62 -14.68
CA HIS A 62 0.49 7.09 -14.70
C HIS A 62 -0.32 7.64 -13.51
N LYS A 63 -1.33 6.92 -13.03
CA LYS A 63 -2.14 7.31 -11.86
C LYS A 63 -1.39 7.21 -10.53
N ASP A 64 -0.35 6.38 -10.47
CA ASP A 64 0.46 6.18 -9.27
C ASP A 64 1.40 7.37 -9.03
N LEU A 65 1.76 8.14 -10.06
CA LEU A 65 2.55 9.38 -9.94
C LEU A 65 1.82 10.44 -9.13
N ALA A 66 0.56 10.71 -9.47
CA ALA A 66 -0.27 11.68 -8.73
C ALA A 66 -0.45 11.26 -7.26
N ARG A 67 -0.59 9.96 -7.00
CA ARG A 67 -0.68 9.41 -5.65
C ARG A 67 0.62 9.56 -4.87
N ILE A 68 1.77 9.29 -5.50
CA ILE A 68 3.09 9.49 -4.90
C ILE A 68 3.29 10.96 -4.54
N GLU A 69 3.01 11.88 -5.46
CA GLU A 69 3.11 13.31 -5.19
C GLU A 69 2.23 13.76 -4.02
N GLN A 70 0.98 13.30 -3.99
CA GLN A 70 0.06 13.66 -2.93
C GLN A 70 0.57 13.16 -1.56
N LEU A 71 1.07 11.92 -1.51
CA LEU A 71 1.63 11.36 -0.28
C LEU A 71 2.89 12.10 0.17
N LEU A 72 3.81 12.42 -0.75
CA LEU A 72 5.01 13.19 -0.44
C LEU A 72 4.70 14.61 0.09
N LYS A 73 3.58 15.20 -0.34
CA LYS A 73 3.15 16.54 0.10
C LYS A 73 2.38 16.52 1.43
N GLN A 74 1.54 15.51 1.66
CA GLN A 74 0.55 15.51 2.74
C GLN A 74 0.89 14.57 3.90
N ALA A 75 1.62 13.49 3.64
CA ALA A 75 1.98 12.53 4.67
C ALA A 75 3.32 12.91 5.32
N LYS A 76 3.47 12.58 6.60
CA LYS A 76 4.76 12.64 7.27
C LYS A 76 5.59 11.44 6.82
N ILE A 77 6.49 11.67 5.87
CA ILE A 77 7.39 10.66 5.31
C ILE A 77 8.73 10.71 6.03
N ASP A 78 9.21 9.56 6.48
CA ASP A 78 10.62 9.37 6.83
C ASP A 78 11.42 9.12 5.55
N LYS A 79 12.16 10.14 5.11
CA LYS A 79 12.94 10.09 3.88
C LYS A 79 14.06 9.06 3.94
N ALA A 80 14.68 8.85 5.10
CA ALA A 80 15.77 7.89 5.23
C ALA A 80 15.25 6.46 5.03
N VAL A 81 14.07 6.16 5.60
CA VAL A 81 13.40 4.87 5.41
C VAL A 81 12.95 4.70 3.96
N LEU A 82 12.37 5.74 3.34
CA LEU A 82 11.95 5.68 1.94
C LEU A 82 13.14 5.42 1.01
N ASP A 83 14.24 6.17 1.18
CA ASP A 83 15.43 6.04 0.35
C ASP A 83 16.09 4.65 0.50
N ASP A 84 16.15 4.11 1.72
CA ASP A 84 16.61 2.73 1.97
C ASP A 84 15.75 1.69 1.24
N ILE A 85 14.42 1.78 1.36
CA ILE A 85 13.50 0.86 0.67
C ILE A 85 13.70 0.95 -0.85
N LEU A 86 13.73 2.17 -1.40
CA LEU A 86 13.93 2.36 -2.85
C LEU A 86 15.26 1.76 -3.31
N GLN A 87 16.34 1.95 -2.53
CA GLN A 87 17.65 1.39 -2.85
C GLN A 87 17.65 -0.14 -2.80
N ARG A 88 17.11 -0.75 -1.75
CA ARG A 88 17.07 -2.23 -1.59
C ARG A 88 16.28 -2.92 -2.69
N TYR A 89 15.25 -2.26 -3.22
CA TYR A 89 14.43 -2.78 -4.31
C TYR A 89 14.81 -2.22 -5.71
N ASN A 90 15.91 -1.45 -5.80
CA ASN A 90 16.40 -0.82 -7.04
C ASN A 90 15.31 -0.01 -7.79
N LEU A 91 14.52 0.75 -7.03
CA LEU A 91 13.42 1.57 -7.53
C LEU A 91 13.85 3.03 -7.65
N LYS A 92 13.21 3.74 -8.59
CA LYS A 92 13.40 5.19 -8.75
C LYS A 92 12.03 5.87 -8.71
N LEU A 93 11.93 6.97 -7.98
CA LEU A 93 10.79 7.85 -8.11
C LEU A 93 10.86 8.51 -9.48
N ALA A 94 9.81 8.36 -10.28
CA ALA A 94 9.68 9.14 -11.49
C ALA A 94 9.67 10.62 -11.11
N ARG A 95 10.50 11.42 -11.79
CA ARG A 95 10.43 12.87 -11.65
C ARG A 95 9.16 13.36 -12.33
N PRO A 96 8.47 14.36 -11.76
CA PRO A 96 7.42 15.06 -12.48
C PRO A 96 7.96 15.67 -13.79
#